data_AF-A0A7Y2XZ50-F1
#
_entry.id   AF-A0A7Y2XZ50-F1
#
_cell.length_a   1.000
_cell.length_b   1.000
_cell.length_c   1.000
_cell.angle_alpha   90.00
_cell.angle_beta   90.00
_cell.angle_gamma   90.00
#
_symmetry.space_group_name_H-M   'P 1'
#
loop_
_entity.id
_entity.type
_entity.pdbx_description
1 polymer ?
#
loop_
_entity_poly.entity_id
_entity_poly.type
_entity_poly.pdbx_seq_one_letter_code
_entity_poly.pdbx_strand_id
1 'polypeptide(L)'
;MTDTSTLSRNPIRRVLISVLFFQLGLAGLLFWGDLQDGLRLPGFGPSAPALTEPIRPGDQTRRYRPDRAPAPGQPMPTSPLSDRLVLTTIEAGASALLEGSIAAGDGDRMAKELGELAQKPQRVILNSPGGSVQDAIALGRFLRAEGFNTALRDGDICYSACPYLLASGVARDIPDGGSVGVHQHYFGESTLLPAFVAVEDIQRGQGEVMGYLHDMGVDPLVMRHALVTPPDEIYILVPEELRSYKFTTNPTES
;
A
#
# COMPACT_ATOMS: atom_id res chain seq x y z
N MET A 1 -2.87 -15.22 -82.39
CA MET A 1 -2.20 -14.00 -81.91
C MET A 1 -2.90 -13.61 -80.62
N THR A 2 -2.17 -13.74 -79.51
CA THR A 2 -2.40 -13.17 -78.17
C THR A 2 -3.76 -13.37 -77.49
N ASP A 3 -3.70 -14.25 -76.49
CA ASP A 3 -4.69 -14.56 -75.48
C ASP A 3 -4.90 -13.40 -74.49
N THR A 4 -6.13 -13.25 -74.02
CA THR A 4 -6.58 -12.19 -73.12
C THR A 4 -6.56 -12.72 -71.69
N SER A 5 -5.81 -12.11 -70.78
CA SER A 5 -6.05 -12.32 -69.34
C SER A 5 -5.90 -11.00 -68.56
N THR A 6 -7.03 -10.37 -68.30
CA THR A 6 -7.15 -9.27 -67.35
C THR A 6 -7.20 -9.84 -65.93
N LEU A 7 -6.14 -9.62 -65.16
CA LEU A 7 -6.06 -9.99 -63.75
C LEU A 7 -7.14 -9.24 -62.95
N SER A 8 -8.22 -9.94 -62.58
CA SER A 8 -9.23 -9.44 -61.64
C SER A 8 -8.58 -9.19 -60.28
N ARG A 9 -8.38 -7.91 -59.92
CA ARG A 9 -7.93 -7.49 -58.59
C ARG A 9 -9.05 -7.78 -57.59
N ASN A 10 -8.94 -8.91 -56.89
CA ASN A 10 -9.94 -9.39 -55.94
C ASN A 10 -10.24 -8.33 -54.87
N PRO A 11 -11.41 -7.69 -54.89
CA PRO A 11 -11.76 -6.58 -53.99
C PRO A 11 -11.79 -7.04 -52.53
N ILE A 12 -12.11 -8.32 -52.28
CA ILE A 12 -12.15 -8.93 -50.95
C ILE A 12 -10.76 -8.92 -50.30
N ARG A 13 -9.71 -9.25 -51.07
CA ARG A 13 -8.32 -9.23 -50.57
C ARG A 13 -7.91 -7.83 -50.12
N ARG A 14 -8.34 -6.78 -50.81
CA ARG A 14 -8.03 -5.39 -50.42
C ARG A 14 -8.73 -5.00 -49.13
N VAL A 15 -10.02 -5.34 -49.00
CA VAL A 15 -10.78 -5.07 -47.78
C VAL A 15 -10.16 -5.80 -46.58
N LEU A 16 -9.81 -7.07 -46.72
CA LEU A 16 -9.16 -7.83 -45.65
C LEU A 16 -7.81 -7.24 -45.24
N ILE A 17 -6.99 -6.80 -46.21
CA ILE A 17 -5.71 -6.14 -45.93
C ILE A 17 -5.92 -4.80 -45.23
N SER A 18 -6.91 -4.00 -45.65
CA SER A 18 -7.24 -2.73 -45.00
C SER A 18 -7.73 -2.93 -43.56
N VAL A 19 -8.54 -3.95 -43.31
CA VAL A 19 -8.98 -4.32 -41.95
C VAL A 19 -7.79 -4.76 -41.09
N LEU A 20 -6.87 -5.57 -41.63
CA LEU A 20 -5.67 -5.99 -40.92
C LEU A 20 -4.79 -4.80 -40.52
N PHE A 21 -4.53 -3.87 -41.44
CA PHE A 21 -3.74 -2.68 -41.11
C PHE A 21 -4.44 -1.77 -40.10
N PHE A 22 -5.77 -1.67 -40.17
CA PHE A 22 -6.55 -0.95 -39.15
C PHE A 22 -6.44 -1.63 -37.78
N GLN A 23 -6.55 -2.96 -37.72
CA GLN A 23 -6.39 -3.74 -36.49
C GLN A 23 -4.98 -3.59 -35.89
N LEU A 24 -3.93 -3.63 -36.72
CA LEU A 24 -2.55 -3.42 -36.27
C LEU A 24 -2.32 -1.98 -35.79
N GLY A 25 -2.95 -0.99 -36.45
CA GLY A 25 -2.91 0.40 -36.00
C GLY A 25 -3.59 0.62 -34.65
N LEU A 26 -4.77 0.01 -34.45
CA LEU A 26 -5.48 0.03 -33.17
C LEU A 26 -4.66 -0.67 -32.08
N ALA A 27 -4.07 -1.84 -32.38
CA ALA A 27 -3.19 -2.56 -31.46
C ALA A 27 -1.95 -1.73 -31.09
N GLY A 28 -1.33 -1.04 -32.05
CA GLY A 28 -0.20 -0.15 -31.80
C GLY A 28 -0.56 1.07 -30.95
N LEU A 29 -1.73 1.67 -31.17
CA LEU A 29 -2.22 2.79 -30.36
C LEU A 29 -2.54 2.36 -28.92
N LEU A 30 -3.19 1.20 -28.75
CA LEU A 30 -3.46 0.62 -27.43
C LEU A 30 -2.14 0.31 -26.72
N PHE A 31 -1.20 -0.36 -27.39
CA PHE A 31 0.11 -0.66 -26.84
C PHE A 31 0.91 0.60 -26.47
N TRP A 32 0.87 1.66 -27.29
CA TRP A 32 1.56 2.92 -27.01
C TRP A 32 0.93 3.69 -25.85
N GLY A 33 -0.40 3.75 -25.78
CA GLY A 33 -1.12 4.30 -24.63
C GLY A 33 -0.83 3.53 -23.35
N ASP A 34 -0.83 2.20 -23.44
CA ASP A 34 -0.51 1.30 -22.32
C ASP A 34 0.95 1.42 -21.84
N LEU A 35 1.89 1.74 -22.74
CA LEU A 35 3.31 1.95 -22.40
C LEU A 35 3.56 3.30 -21.72
N GLN A 36 2.75 4.32 -22.03
CA GLN A 36 2.89 5.67 -21.45
C GLN A 36 2.25 5.79 -20.06
N ASP A 37 1.09 5.15 -19.86
CA ASP A 37 0.32 5.29 -18.61
C ASP A 37 0.36 4.06 -17.70
N GLY A 38 0.95 2.96 -18.16
CA GLY A 38 0.89 1.65 -17.51
C GLY A 38 -0.55 1.12 -17.52
N LEU A 39 -0.85 0.15 -18.39
CA LEU A 39 -2.14 -0.58 -18.52
C LEU A 39 -3.20 -0.23 -17.45
N ARG A 40 -4.00 0.81 -17.71
CA ARG A 40 -5.15 1.22 -16.89
C ARG A 40 -6.38 1.30 -17.78
N LEU A 41 -7.24 0.30 -17.69
CA LEU A 41 -8.57 0.39 -18.28
C LEU A 41 -9.33 1.54 -17.60
N PRO A 42 -10.02 2.43 -18.34
CA PRO A 42 -10.85 3.47 -17.74
C PRO A 42 -11.97 2.81 -16.93
N GLY A 43 -11.90 2.94 -15.60
CA GLY A 43 -12.93 2.44 -14.70
C GLY A 43 -14.21 3.27 -14.83
N PHE A 44 -15.29 2.66 -15.31
CA PHE A 44 -16.63 3.23 -15.25
C PHE A 44 -17.23 2.98 -13.86
N GLY A 45 -16.75 3.72 -12.86
CA GLY A 45 -17.29 3.72 -11.49
C GLY A 45 -17.10 5.10 -10.86
N PRO A 46 -17.96 5.52 -9.90
CA PRO A 46 -17.71 6.74 -9.15
C PRO A 46 -16.38 6.59 -8.41
N SER A 47 -15.47 7.55 -8.59
CA SER A 47 -14.20 7.56 -7.86
C SER A 47 -14.47 7.63 -6.35
N ALA A 48 -13.68 6.92 -5.55
CA ALA A 48 -13.79 7.00 -4.09
C ALA A 48 -13.73 8.47 -3.59
N PRO A 49 -14.38 8.79 -2.46
CA PRO A 49 -14.29 10.10 -1.82
C PRO A 49 -12.84 10.51 -1.51
N ALA A 50 -12.59 11.82 -1.33
CA ALA A 50 -11.28 12.30 -0.90
C ALA A 50 -10.99 11.91 0.57
N LEU A 51 -9.71 11.72 0.93
CA LEU A 51 -9.30 11.45 2.31
C LEU A 51 -9.87 12.45 3.32
N THR A 52 -10.00 13.72 2.93
CA THR A 52 -10.51 14.80 3.78
C THR A 52 -12.00 14.71 4.10
N GLU A 53 -12.75 13.81 3.47
CA GLU A 53 -14.18 13.65 3.71
C GLU A 53 -14.46 12.76 4.92
N PRO A 54 -15.49 13.08 5.75
CA PRO A 54 -15.84 12.28 6.91
C PRO A 54 -16.11 10.82 6.57
N ILE A 55 -15.73 9.91 7.46
CA ILE A 55 -15.91 8.46 7.28
C ILE A 55 -17.12 7.98 8.06
N ARG A 56 -17.89 7.09 7.43
CA ARG A 56 -18.99 6.36 8.08
C ARG A 56 -18.82 4.87 7.85
N PRO A 57 -19.27 3.99 8.77
CA PRO A 57 -19.27 2.55 8.53
C PRO A 57 -19.94 2.21 7.19
N GLY A 58 -19.24 1.46 6.33
CA GLY A 58 -19.69 1.11 4.97
C GLY A 58 -19.29 2.09 3.86
N ASP A 59 -18.72 3.26 4.20
CA ASP A 59 -18.12 4.24 3.27
C ASP A 59 -16.71 4.59 3.77
N GLN A 60 -15.82 3.61 3.75
CA GLN A 60 -14.47 3.72 4.34
C GLN A 60 -13.36 3.83 3.31
N THR A 61 -13.66 3.52 2.04
CA THR A 61 -12.70 3.58 0.95
C THR A 61 -12.50 5.03 0.51
N ARG A 62 -11.25 5.46 0.41
CA ARG A 62 -10.86 6.82 0.03
C ARG A 62 -9.82 6.78 -1.08
N ARG A 63 -9.80 7.78 -1.96
CA ARG A 63 -8.69 7.97 -2.91
C ARG A 63 -7.39 8.15 -2.15
N TYR A 64 -6.36 7.45 -2.59
CA TYR A 64 -5.09 7.39 -1.88
C TYR A 64 -3.91 7.80 -2.75
N ARG A 65 -3.07 8.70 -2.21
CA ARG A 65 -1.81 9.14 -2.82
C ARG A 65 -0.74 9.24 -1.73
N PRO A 66 0.26 8.34 -1.72
CA PRO A 66 1.26 8.27 -0.65
C PRO A 66 2.07 9.55 -0.44
N ASP A 67 2.36 10.30 -1.51
CA ASP A 67 3.14 11.55 -1.47
C ASP A 67 2.44 12.68 -0.69
N ARG A 68 1.16 12.48 -0.39
CA ARG A 68 0.21 13.50 0.04
C ARG A 68 -0.88 12.90 0.95
N ALA A 69 -0.53 12.03 1.89
CA ALA A 69 -1.52 11.37 2.72
C ALA A 69 -1.70 12.08 4.09
N PRO A 70 -2.73 12.92 4.28
CA PRO A 70 -3.16 13.38 5.60
C PRO A 70 -4.06 12.33 6.26
N ALA A 71 -4.29 12.49 7.57
CA ALA A 71 -5.37 11.80 8.25
C ALA A 71 -6.75 12.25 7.69
N PRO A 72 -7.79 11.40 7.78
CA PRO A 72 -9.09 11.73 7.23
C PRO A 72 -9.73 12.89 7.97
N GLY A 73 -10.47 13.72 7.24
CA GLY A 73 -11.04 14.95 7.81
C GLY A 73 -10.04 16.06 8.08
N GLN A 74 -8.72 15.83 7.90
CA GLN A 74 -7.71 16.86 8.07
C GLN A 74 -7.31 17.50 6.73
N PRO A 75 -6.99 18.81 6.71
CA PRO A 75 -6.39 19.44 5.54
C PRO A 75 -5.06 18.79 5.18
N MET A 76 -4.74 18.81 3.88
CA MET A 76 -3.44 18.42 3.37
C MET A 76 -2.31 19.19 4.07
N PRO A 77 -1.25 18.52 4.58
CA PRO A 77 -0.07 19.21 5.08
C PRO A 77 0.61 20.01 3.95
N THR A 78 1.18 21.16 4.31
CA THR A 78 1.92 22.03 3.37
C THR A 78 3.26 21.45 2.94
N SER A 79 3.84 20.57 3.77
CA SER A 79 5.06 19.83 3.48
C SER A 79 4.74 18.35 3.27
N PRO A 80 5.25 17.72 2.20
CA PRO A 80 5.15 16.28 2.04
C PRO A 80 5.94 15.55 3.13
N LEU A 81 5.55 14.31 3.42
CA LEU A 81 6.34 13.41 4.25
C LEU A 81 7.63 13.04 3.53
N SER A 82 8.67 12.66 4.29
CA SER A 82 9.93 12.17 3.74
C SER A 82 9.73 10.94 2.84
N ASP A 83 10.50 10.85 1.75
CA ASP A 83 10.51 9.70 0.83
C ASP A 83 11.07 8.40 1.43
N ARG A 84 11.54 8.47 2.68
CA ARG A 84 12.08 7.36 3.45
C ARG A 84 11.86 7.57 4.96
N LEU A 85 11.95 6.51 5.76
CA LEU A 85 11.73 6.62 7.21
C LEU A 85 12.80 7.47 7.88
N VAL A 86 12.39 8.38 8.74
CA VAL A 86 13.27 9.20 9.56
C VAL A 86 13.00 8.89 11.02
N LEU A 87 14.05 8.55 11.75
CA LEU A 87 14.00 8.33 13.20
C LEU A 87 14.30 9.64 13.92
N THR A 88 13.39 10.06 14.80
CA THR A 88 13.58 11.20 15.70
C THR A 88 13.29 10.77 17.14
N THR A 89 14.21 10.99 18.07
CA THR A 89 13.94 10.78 19.49
C THR A 89 13.16 11.96 20.05
N ILE A 90 12.06 11.67 20.75
CA ILE A 90 11.17 12.67 21.34
C ILE A 90 10.91 12.32 22.80
N GLU A 91 10.20 13.19 23.53
CA GLU A 91 9.88 12.99 24.95
C GLU A 91 11.14 12.71 25.79
N ALA A 92 12.20 13.48 25.55
CA ALA A 92 13.51 13.31 26.18
C ALA A 92 14.12 11.89 26.04
N GLY A 93 13.80 11.18 24.95
CA GLY A 93 14.30 9.84 24.66
C GLY A 93 13.37 8.70 25.08
N ALA A 94 12.23 9.00 25.71
CA ALA A 94 11.24 7.99 26.08
C ALA A 94 10.52 7.37 24.87
N SER A 95 10.45 8.09 23.75
CA SER A 95 9.79 7.62 22.52
C SER A 95 10.64 7.90 21.28
N ALA A 96 10.56 7.01 20.29
CA ALA A 96 11.11 7.24 18.95
C ALA A 96 9.98 7.46 17.95
N LEU A 97 10.01 8.56 17.21
CA LEU A 97 9.13 8.82 16.08
C LEU A 97 9.77 8.27 14.81
N LEU A 98 9.06 7.40 14.09
CA LEU A 98 9.38 6.97 12.73
C LEU A 98 8.40 7.63 11.77
N GLU A 99 8.91 8.56 10.96
CA GLU A 99 8.10 9.35 10.04
C GLU A 99 8.58 9.24 8.59
N GLY A 100 7.66 9.11 7.65
CA GLY A 100 7.96 9.04 6.20
C GLY A 100 7.60 7.71 5.54
N SER A 101 7.90 7.61 4.25
CA SER A 101 7.68 6.39 3.48
C SER A 101 8.62 5.28 3.91
N ILE A 102 8.19 4.02 3.83
CA ILE A 102 9.03 2.86 4.14
C ILE A 102 9.78 2.48 2.86
N ALA A 103 11.01 2.95 2.71
CA ALA A 103 11.80 2.68 1.51
C ALA A 103 12.52 1.33 1.59
N ALA A 104 12.96 0.82 0.44
CA ALA A 104 13.79 -0.39 0.39
C ALA A 104 15.06 -0.22 1.24
N GLY A 105 15.33 -1.18 2.12
CA GLY A 105 16.48 -1.17 3.05
C GLY A 105 16.23 -0.38 4.34
N ASP A 106 15.06 0.24 4.52
CA ASP A 106 14.72 0.88 5.79
C ASP A 106 14.51 -0.14 6.92
N GLY A 107 14.20 -1.40 6.60
CA GLY A 107 14.04 -2.46 7.59
C GLY A 107 15.26 -2.61 8.49
N ASP A 108 16.39 -2.98 7.87
CA ASP A 108 17.67 -3.18 8.56
C ASP A 108 18.25 -1.86 9.09
N ARG A 109 18.11 -0.78 8.32
CA ARG A 109 18.65 0.53 8.70
C ARG A 109 17.98 1.05 9.97
N MET A 110 16.65 1.02 10.05
CA MET A 110 15.93 1.50 11.23
C MET A 110 16.12 0.58 12.42
N ALA A 111 16.18 -0.74 12.22
CA ALA A 111 16.50 -1.69 13.29
C ALA A 111 17.87 -1.39 13.91
N LYS A 112 18.88 -1.11 13.07
CA LYS A 112 20.21 -0.70 13.52
C LYS A 112 20.18 0.64 14.26
N GLU A 113 19.57 1.68 13.68
CA GLU A 113 19.50 3.01 14.31
C GLU A 113 18.80 2.97 15.66
N LEU A 114 17.71 2.19 15.79
CA LEU A 114 17.01 1.97 17.07
C LEU A 114 17.88 1.21 18.09
N GLY A 115 18.61 0.19 17.66
CA GLY A 115 19.50 -0.61 18.51
C GLY A 115 20.74 0.15 19.01
N GLU A 116 21.15 1.20 18.29
CA GLU A 116 22.30 2.05 18.64
C GLU A 116 21.93 3.26 19.52
N LEU A 117 20.64 3.45 19.84
CA LEU A 117 20.20 4.53 20.74
C LEU A 117 20.77 4.32 22.16
N ALA A 118 21.33 5.39 22.73
CA ALA A 118 21.90 5.37 24.08
C ALA A 118 20.88 5.00 25.17
N GLN A 119 19.60 5.34 24.94
CA GLN A 119 18.47 4.94 25.76
C GLN A 119 17.45 4.26 24.86
N LYS A 120 17.02 3.06 25.25
CA LYS A 120 15.96 2.34 24.55
C LYS A 120 14.61 3.03 24.81
N PRO A 121 13.92 3.52 23.76
CA PRO A 121 12.60 4.12 23.93
C PRO A 121 11.57 3.05 24.36
N GLN A 122 10.55 3.48 25.09
CA GLN A 122 9.46 2.58 25.51
C GLN A 122 8.49 2.28 24.37
N ARG A 123 8.33 3.24 23.45
CA ARG A 123 7.42 3.13 22.31
C ARG A 123 8.00 3.73 21.04
N VAL A 124 7.56 3.19 19.93
CA VAL A 124 7.78 3.69 18.59
C VAL A 124 6.48 4.32 18.08
N ILE A 125 6.50 5.64 17.89
CA ILE A 125 5.40 6.39 17.30
C ILE A 125 5.55 6.36 15.78
N LEU A 126 4.47 6.05 15.06
CA LEU A 126 4.48 5.88 13.61
C LEU A 126 3.71 7.01 12.93
N ASN A 127 4.27 7.57 11.87
CA ASN A 127 3.56 8.46 10.95
C ASN A 127 4.01 8.18 9.51
N SER A 128 3.29 7.32 8.80
CA SER A 128 3.77 6.78 7.53
C SER A 128 2.64 6.50 6.52
N PRO A 129 2.84 6.88 5.24
CA PRO A 129 1.99 6.43 4.13
C PRO A 129 2.29 4.98 3.72
N GLY A 130 3.19 4.28 4.40
CA GLY A 130 3.64 2.94 4.04
C GLY A 130 4.73 2.96 2.99
N GLY A 131 4.79 1.92 2.15
CA GLY A 131 5.90 1.67 1.23
C GLY A 131 6.20 0.17 1.12
N SER A 132 7.46 -0.21 1.29
CA SER A 132 7.92 -1.60 1.24
C SER A 132 7.33 -2.44 2.38
N VAL A 133 6.52 -3.43 2.02
CA VAL A 133 5.95 -4.41 2.96
C VAL A 133 7.04 -5.29 3.57
N GLN A 134 8.03 -5.69 2.78
CA GLN A 134 9.14 -6.53 3.25
C GLN A 134 9.94 -5.82 4.34
N ASP A 135 10.28 -4.54 4.13
CA ASP A 135 10.99 -3.72 5.13
C ASP A 135 10.13 -3.48 6.37
N ALA A 136 8.82 -3.24 6.20
CA ALA A 136 7.89 -3.08 7.31
C ALA A 136 7.81 -4.35 8.18
N ILE A 137 7.73 -5.54 7.56
CA ILE A 137 7.72 -6.82 8.27
C ILE A 137 9.06 -7.07 8.96
N ALA A 138 10.19 -6.85 8.27
CA ALA A 138 11.52 -7.05 8.82
C ALA A 138 11.75 -6.18 10.06
N LEU A 139 11.50 -4.87 9.94
CA LEU A 139 11.58 -3.95 11.07
C LEU A 139 10.57 -4.31 12.16
N GLY A 140 9.35 -4.67 11.80
CA GLY A 140 8.33 -5.09 12.76
C GLY A 140 8.74 -6.33 13.56
N ARG A 141 9.40 -7.32 12.95
CA ARG A 141 9.95 -8.48 13.68
C ARG A 141 11.01 -8.06 14.69
N PHE A 142 11.89 -7.12 14.33
CA PHE A 142 12.85 -6.53 15.26
C PHE A 142 12.13 -5.80 16.41
N LEU A 143 11.14 -4.95 16.09
CA LEU A 143 10.40 -4.19 17.11
C LEU A 143 9.72 -5.11 18.13
N ARG A 144 9.07 -6.19 17.65
CA ARG A 144 8.44 -7.20 18.51
C ARG A 144 9.48 -7.94 19.36
N ALA A 145 10.59 -8.38 18.78
CA ALA A 145 11.64 -9.10 19.50
C ALA A 145 12.26 -8.25 20.62
N GLU A 146 12.39 -6.95 20.39
CA GLU A 146 12.87 -5.99 21.37
C GLU A 146 11.78 -5.54 22.36
N GLY A 147 10.53 -5.96 22.21
CA GLY A 147 9.45 -5.62 23.14
C GLY A 147 9.04 -4.15 23.09
N PHE A 148 9.19 -3.48 21.95
CA PHE A 148 8.69 -2.11 21.79
C PHE A 148 7.16 -2.09 21.81
N ASN A 149 6.59 -1.04 22.40
CA ASN A 149 5.22 -0.63 22.13
C ASN A 149 5.17 0.16 20.83
N THR A 150 4.02 0.16 20.15
CA THR A 150 3.79 1.02 18.98
C THR A 150 2.61 1.94 19.24
N ALA A 151 2.66 3.14 18.68
CA ALA A 151 1.61 4.12 18.88
C ALA A 151 1.46 5.06 17.67
N LEU A 152 0.31 5.72 17.59
CA LEU A 152 0.12 6.92 16.77
C LEU A 152 -0.11 8.14 17.68
N ARG A 153 0.18 9.35 17.20
CA ARG A 153 -0.35 10.59 17.81
C ARG A 153 -1.65 10.99 17.12
N ASP A 154 -2.37 11.92 17.72
CA ASP A 154 -3.51 12.55 17.06
C ASP A 154 -3.07 13.18 15.72
N GLY A 155 -3.77 12.81 14.64
CA GLY A 155 -3.47 13.25 13.29
C GLY A 155 -2.38 12.47 12.56
N ASP A 156 -1.67 11.56 13.22
CA ASP A 156 -0.74 10.67 12.53
C ASP A 156 -1.50 9.64 11.67
N ILE A 157 -0.89 9.27 10.55
CA ILE A 157 -1.40 8.21 9.68
C ILE A 157 -0.51 6.98 9.72
N CYS A 158 -1.13 5.83 9.50
CA CYS A 158 -0.44 4.57 9.32
C CYS A 158 -1.14 3.77 8.22
N TYR A 159 -0.73 4.03 6.98
CA TYR A 159 -1.35 3.47 5.78
C TYR A 159 -0.48 2.43 5.08
N SER A 160 -1.13 1.60 4.28
CA SER A 160 -0.49 0.63 3.39
C SER A 160 0.38 -0.37 4.15
N ALA A 161 1.71 -0.24 4.10
CA ALA A 161 2.65 -1.11 4.79
C ALA A 161 2.87 -0.74 6.27
N CYS A 162 2.56 0.50 6.68
CA CYS A 162 2.71 0.93 8.06
C CYS A 162 1.92 0.08 9.09
N PRO A 163 0.68 -0.36 8.82
CA PRO A 163 -0.06 -1.26 9.72
C PRO A 163 0.72 -2.50 10.15
N TYR A 164 1.67 -2.99 9.36
CA TYR A 164 2.55 -4.09 9.77
C TYR A 164 3.53 -3.68 10.86
N LEU A 165 4.12 -2.48 10.78
CA LEU A 165 4.89 -1.91 11.89
C LEU A 165 4.00 -1.69 13.11
N LEU A 166 2.81 -1.13 12.94
CA LEU A 166 1.89 -0.92 14.05
C LEU A 166 1.53 -2.23 14.75
N ALA A 167 1.25 -3.29 14.00
CA ALA A 167 0.96 -4.62 14.54
C ALA A 167 2.09 -5.17 15.42
N SER A 168 3.35 -4.81 15.14
CA SER A 168 4.50 -5.35 15.86
C SER A 168 4.59 -4.99 17.34
N GLY A 169 3.90 -3.93 17.80
CA GLY A 169 3.97 -3.49 19.18
C GLY A 169 3.40 -4.49 20.17
N VAL A 170 4.08 -4.69 21.30
CA VAL A 170 3.55 -5.54 22.39
C VAL A 170 2.29 -4.94 23.01
N ALA A 171 2.29 -3.62 23.23
CA ALA A 171 1.10 -2.80 23.35
C ALA A 171 0.98 -1.83 22.17
N ARG A 172 -0.25 -1.50 21.80
CA ARG A 172 -0.63 -0.70 20.64
C ARG A 172 -1.65 0.35 21.02
N ASP A 173 -1.28 1.61 20.85
CA ASP A 173 -2.10 2.78 21.17
C ASP A 173 -2.45 3.57 19.90
N ILE A 174 -3.74 3.80 19.68
CA ILE A 174 -4.26 4.51 18.51
C ILE A 174 -5.30 5.50 19.03
N PRO A 175 -5.00 6.81 19.07
CA PRO A 175 -5.94 7.80 19.53
C PRO A 175 -7.04 8.03 18.49
N ASP A 176 -8.16 8.65 18.88
CA ASP A 176 -9.32 8.87 18.01
C ASP A 176 -8.98 9.68 16.74
N GLY A 177 -7.98 10.57 16.82
CA GLY A 177 -7.50 11.34 15.67
C GLY A 177 -6.47 10.61 14.80
N GLY A 178 -6.00 9.43 15.19
CA GLY A 178 -5.07 8.61 14.42
C GLY A 178 -5.80 7.80 13.35
N SER A 179 -5.15 7.54 12.21
CA SER A 179 -5.78 6.80 11.11
C SER A 179 -4.96 5.62 10.63
N VAL A 180 -5.61 4.45 10.53
CA VAL A 180 -5.03 3.22 10.01
C VAL A 180 -5.80 2.78 8.78
N GLY A 181 -5.09 2.43 7.73
CA GLY A 181 -5.68 2.16 6.43
C GLY A 181 -4.93 1.07 5.69
N VAL A 182 -5.68 0.22 5.01
CA VAL A 182 -5.17 -0.94 4.28
C VAL A 182 -5.66 -0.91 2.84
N HIS A 183 -4.86 -1.43 1.94
CA HIS A 183 -5.19 -1.65 0.53
C HIS A 183 -4.28 -2.73 -0.05
N GLN A 184 -4.47 -3.09 -1.32
CA GLN A 184 -3.70 -4.16 -1.89
C GLN A 184 -2.22 -3.78 -1.96
N HIS A 185 -1.36 -4.70 -1.52
CA HIS A 185 0.08 -4.55 -1.62
C HIS A 185 0.57 -5.30 -2.84
N TYR A 186 1.37 -4.64 -3.68
CA TYR A 186 2.12 -5.30 -4.73
C TYR A 186 3.49 -5.64 -4.16
N PHE A 187 3.74 -6.93 -3.90
CA PHE A 187 5.08 -7.40 -3.53
C PHE A 187 5.99 -7.09 -4.72
N GLY A 188 7.00 -6.26 -4.48
CA GLY A 188 7.81 -5.70 -5.56
C GLY A 188 8.38 -6.79 -6.44
N GLU A 189 7.92 -6.85 -7.70
CA GLU A 189 8.73 -7.26 -8.83
C GLU A 189 8.33 -6.50 -10.10
N SER A 190 9.35 -6.29 -10.93
CA SER A 190 9.33 -5.59 -12.21
C SER A 190 8.07 -5.87 -13.02
N THR A 191 7.55 -4.84 -13.68
CA THR A 191 6.58 -4.86 -14.79
C THR A 191 7.00 -5.73 -15.99
N LEU A 192 8.06 -6.53 -15.86
CA LEU A 192 8.70 -7.35 -16.89
C LEU A 192 8.53 -8.86 -16.68
N LEU A 193 7.94 -9.31 -15.57
CA LEU A 193 7.77 -10.75 -15.33
C LEU A 193 6.49 -11.31 -15.95
N PRO A 194 6.52 -12.58 -16.40
CA PRO A 194 5.32 -13.26 -16.84
C PRO A 194 4.26 -13.28 -15.74
N ALA A 195 2.99 -13.04 -16.11
CA ALA A 195 1.89 -12.94 -15.16
C ALA A 195 1.74 -14.15 -14.20
N PHE A 196 2.13 -15.35 -14.62
CA PHE A 196 2.06 -16.55 -13.76
C PHE A 196 3.09 -16.55 -12.63
N VAL A 197 4.27 -15.95 -12.82
CA VAL A 197 5.30 -15.80 -11.78
C VAL A 197 4.83 -14.78 -10.75
N ALA A 198 4.35 -13.64 -11.23
CA ALA A 198 3.74 -12.61 -10.39
C ALA A 198 2.59 -13.18 -9.52
N VAL A 199 1.77 -14.11 -10.03
CA VAL A 199 0.68 -14.73 -9.26
C VAL A 199 1.15 -15.68 -8.16
N GLU A 200 2.18 -16.50 -8.39
CA GLU A 200 2.72 -17.40 -7.35
C GLU A 200 3.34 -16.59 -6.19
N ASP A 201 4.10 -15.54 -6.53
CA ASP A 201 4.74 -14.67 -5.55
C ASP A 201 3.72 -13.84 -4.75
N ILE A 202 2.60 -13.44 -5.38
CA ILE A 202 1.47 -12.82 -4.68
C ILE A 202 0.86 -13.76 -3.64
N GLN A 203 0.60 -15.02 -3.97
CA GLN A 203 -0.02 -15.97 -3.03
C GLN A 203 0.89 -16.28 -1.85
N ARG A 204 2.20 -16.45 -2.09
CA ARG A 204 3.17 -16.65 -1.02
C ARG A 204 3.28 -15.41 -0.13
N GLY A 205 3.39 -14.22 -0.73
CA GLY A 205 3.45 -12.96 0.00
C GLY A 205 2.20 -12.70 0.86
N GLN A 206 1.02 -13.03 0.34
CA GLN A 206 -0.22 -12.97 1.12
C GLN A 206 -0.18 -13.91 2.34
N GLY A 207 0.27 -15.16 2.14
CA GLY A 207 0.44 -16.11 3.23
C GLY A 207 1.43 -15.62 4.30
N GLU A 208 2.54 -15.02 3.88
CA GLU A 208 3.53 -14.44 4.78
C GLU A 208 2.94 -13.30 5.61
N VAL A 209 2.20 -12.38 4.99
CA VAL A 209 1.52 -11.28 5.70
C VAL A 209 0.48 -11.81 6.67
N MET A 210 -0.35 -12.78 6.26
CA MET A 210 -1.35 -13.38 7.15
C MET A 210 -0.69 -14.03 8.37
N GLY A 211 0.40 -14.78 8.15
CA GLY A 211 1.19 -15.38 9.23
C GLY A 211 1.80 -14.32 10.14
N TYR A 212 2.39 -13.26 9.57
CA TYR A 212 2.94 -12.14 10.33
C TYR A 212 1.88 -11.46 11.20
N LEU A 213 0.71 -11.11 10.64
CA LEU A 213 -0.38 -10.51 11.40
C LEU A 213 -0.84 -11.42 12.55
N HIS A 214 -0.97 -12.72 12.27
CA HIS A 214 -1.29 -13.71 13.29
C HIS A 214 -0.25 -13.76 14.42
N ASP A 215 1.04 -13.85 14.08
CA ASP A 215 2.16 -13.86 15.03
C ASP A 215 2.19 -12.59 15.90
N MET A 216 1.77 -11.45 15.34
CA MET A 216 1.67 -10.17 16.04
C MET A 216 0.37 -10.01 16.86
N GLY A 217 -0.55 -10.96 16.80
CA GLY A 217 -1.83 -10.92 17.51
C GLY A 217 -2.88 -10.01 16.88
N VAL A 218 -2.74 -9.70 15.58
CA VAL A 218 -3.78 -9.06 14.75
C VAL A 218 -4.58 -10.15 14.04
N ASP A 219 -5.89 -9.98 13.93
CA ASP A 219 -6.72 -10.90 13.14
C ASP A 219 -6.41 -10.73 11.64
N PRO A 220 -5.91 -11.77 10.94
CA PRO A 220 -5.60 -11.71 9.52
C PRO A 220 -6.80 -11.38 8.63
N LEU A 221 -8.04 -11.48 9.13
CA LEU A 221 -9.25 -11.14 8.38
C LEU A 221 -9.29 -9.66 7.96
N VAL A 222 -8.49 -8.78 8.57
CA VAL A 222 -8.27 -7.41 8.07
C VAL A 222 -7.81 -7.39 6.61
N MET A 223 -7.10 -8.44 6.17
CA MET A 223 -6.65 -8.57 4.78
C MET A 223 -7.79 -8.65 3.77
N ARG A 224 -9.00 -9.03 4.18
CA ARG A 224 -10.16 -8.94 3.29
C ARG A 224 -10.32 -7.52 2.76
N HIS A 225 -10.21 -6.51 3.62
CA HIS A 225 -10.30 -5.10 3.23
C HIS A 225 -9.10 -4.67 2.39
N ALA A 226 -7.90 -5.10 2.77
CA ALA A 226 -6.68 -4.81 2.02
C ALA A 226 -6.80 -5.32 0.57
N LEU A 227 -7.10 -6.61 0.39
CA LEU A 227 -7.07 -7.28 -0.90
C LEU A 227 -8.15 -6.82 -1.88
N VAL A 228 -9.29 -6.33 -1.40
CA VAL A 228 -10.34 -5.79 -2.29
C VAL A 228 -10.18 -4.33 -2.63
N THR A 229 -9.26 -3.61 -1.98
CA THR A 229 -9.09 -2.17 -2.17
C THR A 229 -7.98 -1.89 -3.19
N PRO A 230 -8.26 -1.13 -4.28
CA PRO A 230 -7.29 -0.71 -5.29
C PRO A 230 -6.01 -0.05 -4.73
N PRO A 231 -4.86 -0.09 -5.44
CA PRO A 231 -3.63 0.55 -4.97
C PRO A 231 -3.74 2.09 -4.87
N ASP A 232 -4.60 2.69 -5.69
CA ASP A 232 -4.93 4.12 -5.71
C ASP A 232 -6.08 4.51 -4.77
N GLU A 233 -6.52 3.56 -3.95
CA GLU A 233 -7.49 3.75 -2.89
C GLU A 233 -6.95 3.20 -1.57
N ILE A 234 -7.60 3.55 -0.46
CA ILE A 234 -7.28 3.06 0.88
C ILE A 234 -8.57 2.82 1.66
N TYR A 235 -8.69 1.65 2.28
CA TYR A 235 -9.79 1.33 3.18
C TYR A 235 -9.37 1.69 4.60
N ILE A 236 -10.07 2.65 5.20
CA ILE A 236 -9.72 3.18 6.50
C ILE A 236 -10.52 2.46 7.58
N LEU A 237 -9.81 1.87 8.54
CA LEU A 237 -10.42 1.10 9.62
C LEU A 237 -11.11 2.05 10.60
N VAL A 238 -12.41 1.83 10.83
CA VAL A 238 -13.14 2.55 11.88
C VAL A 238 -12.77 2.00 13.27
N PRO A 239 -12.99 2.74 14.37
CA PRO A 239 -12.62 2.31 15.72
C PRO A 239 -13.13 0.91 16.10
N GLU A 240 -14.33 0.54 15.65
CA GLU A 240 -14.91 -0.78 15.88
C GLU A 240 -14.11 -1.88 15.20
N GLU A 241 -13.62 -1.64 13.98
CA GLU A 241 -12.78 -2.58 13.23
C GLU A 241 -11.36 -2.65 13.79
N LEU A 242 -10.79 -1.53 14.23
CA LEU A 242 -9.50 -1.51 14.93
C LEU A 242 -9.53 -2.42 16.17
N ARG A 243 -10.61 -2.37 16.95
CA ARG A 243 -10.81 -3.27 18.09
C ARG A 243 -11.06 -4.71 17.64
N SER A 244 -11.94 -4.92 16.65
CA SER A 244 -12.33 -6.25 16.18
C SER A 244 -11.14 -7.02 15.60
N TYR A 245 -10.28 -6.34 14.84
CA TYR A 245 -9.05 -6.91 14.29
C TYR A 245 -7.86 -6.87 15.25
N LYS A 246 -8.07 -6.39 16.49
CA LYS A 246 -7.06 -6.34 17.56
C LYS A 246 -5.84 -5.48 17.22
N PHE A 247 -6.03 -4.33 16.58
CA PHE A 247 -4.99 -3.33 16.38
C PHE A 247 -4.72 -2.49 17.64
N THR A 248 -5.65 -2.44 18.57
CA THR A 248 -5.49 -1.76 19.86
C THR A 248 -5.37 -2.78 20.98
N THR A 249 -4.53 -2.49 21.97
CA THR A 249 -4.47 -3.26 23.22
C THR A 249 -5.12 -2.44 24.32
N ASN A 250 -6.08 -3.01 25.05
CA ASN A 250 -6.68 -2.31 26.18
C ASN A 250 -5.61 -2.05 27.26
N PRO A 251 -5.57 -0.85 27.88
CA PRO A 251 -4.61 -0.53 28.96
C PRO A 251 -4.72 -1.43 30.21
N THR A 252 -5.69 -2.33 30.28
CA THR A 252 -6.07 -3.07 31.49
C THR A 252 -5.71 -4.55 31.49
N GLU A 253 -5.00 -5.07 30.50
CA GLU A 253 -4.48 -6.45 30.52
C GLU A 253 -2.95 -6.43 30.54
N SER A 254 -2.40 -6.26 31.73
CA SER A 254 -0.98 -6.45 32.08
C SER A 254 -0.90 -6.93 33.52
#